data_AF-A0AAV7ITM2-F1
#
_entry.id   AF-A0AAV7ITM2-F1
#
_cell.length_a   1.000
_cell.length_b   1.000
_cell.length_c   1.000
_cell.angle_alpha   90.00
_cell.angle_beta   90.00
_cell.angle_gamma   90.00
#
_symmetry.space_group_name_H-M   'P 1'
#
loop_
_entity.id
_entity.type
_entity.pdbx_description
1 polymer ?
#
loop_
_entity_poly.entity_id
_entity_poly.type
_entity_poly.pdbx_seq_one_letter_code
_entity_poly.pdbx_strand_id
1 'polypeptide(L)'
;MKVLVDWRVRSEQLNDKIEALPSGRNSHGPNGEIQLATAIQSPQSSRYSTIKLYDHHEMLDLNALNNTKRADKHVLFFNRVPKVGSQTFMQLLRRLSVRNNFAFNRDQVQRVETIRLAPYEQRQLVRLVNSYNEPSVYVKHVCFTNFTEFNLPQPIYMNVVRDPVERVISWYYYVRAPWYYVERKQIFPDLPLPDPEWLKKDFESCVLNGDRECRYVEGEYHEGIGDHRRQTLFFCGHSEKCMPFNTVGALERAKLSVEKHYAVVGVLEDINTTLTVLENYIPQFFEGATELYWGKKFI
;
A
#
# COMPACT_ATOMS: atom_id res chain seq x y z
N MET A 1 8.25 3.57 13.00
CA MET A 1 6.79 3.51 12.80
C MET A 1 6.46 2.19 12.11
N LYS A 2 5.70 1.33 12.78
CA LYS A 2 5.07 0.15 12.17
C LYS A 2 3.58 0.38 12.30
N VAL A 3 2.94 0.76 11.22
CA VAL A 3 1.52 1.10 11.26
C VAL A 3 0.72 -0.19 11.27
N LEU A 4 0.07 -0.49 12.38
CA LEU A 4 -0.79 -1.67 12.57
C LEU A 4 -2.26 -1.26 12.56
N VAL A 5 -2.65 -0.49 11.55
CA VAL A 5 -4.04 -0.06 11.37
C VAL A 5 -4.85 -1.14 10.67
N ASP A 6 -6.17 -0.98 10.70
CA ASP A 6 -7.07 -1.84 9.94
C ASP A 6 -6.85 -1.60 8.43
N TRP A 7 -6.28 -2.58 7.73
CA TRP A 7 -6.06 -2.54 6.28
C TRP A 7 -7.22 -3.15 5.48
N ARG A 8 -8.34 -3.39 6.13
CA ARG A 8 -9.55 -3.94 5.52
C ARG A 8 -10.33 -2.87 4.78
N VAL A 9 -10.86 -3.25 3.63
CA VAL A 9 -11.79 -2.41 2.87
C VAL A 9 -13.17 -2.62 3.49
N ARG A 10 -13.74 -1.62 4.15
CA ARG A 10 -15.09 -1.74 4.73
C ARG A 10 -16.13 -1.14 3.79
N SER A 11 -17.25 -1.84 3.60
CA SER A 11 -18.37 -1.37 2.77
C SER A 11 -18.93 -0.02 3.27
N GLU A 12 -19.00 0.17 4.59
CA GLU A 12 -19.41 1.44 5.21
C GLU A 12 -18.54 2.61 4.72
N GLN A 13 -17.21 2.43 4.72
CA GLN A 13 -16.27 3.45 4.23
C GLN A 13 -16.37 3.70 2.72
N LEU A 14 -16.82 2.72 1.94
CA LEU A 14 -17.11 2.94 0.52
C LEU A 14 -18.36 3.79 0.33
N ASN A 15 -19.43 3.48 1.06
CA ASN A 15 -20.70 4.21 0.97
C ASN A 15 -20.52 5.65 1.42
N ASP A 16 -19.80 5.90 2.53
CA ASP A 16 -19.48 7.25 3.01
C ASP A 16 -18.78 8.09 1.92
N LYS A 17 -17.89 7.49 1.12
CA LYS A 17 -17.21 8.19 0.03
C LYS A 17 -18.10 8.47 -1.17
N ILE A 18 -19.01 7.56 -1.48
CA ILE A 18 -19.99 7.76 -2.57
C ILE A 18 -20.98 8.86 -2.17
N GLU A 19 -21.42 8.88 -0.92
CA GLU A 19 -22.36 9.89 -0.39
C GLU A 19 -21.72 11.27 -0.20
N ALA A 20 -20.42 11.35 0.09
CA ALA A 20 -19.69 12.60 0.23
C ALA A 20 -19.41 13.33 -1.09
N LEU A 21 -19.65 12.70 -2.24
CA LEU A 21 -19.50 13.37 -3.53
C LEU A 21 -20.68 14.32 -3.77
N PRO A 22 -20.44 15.58 -4.18
CA PRO A 22 -21.52 16.46 -4.54
C PRO A 22 -22.30 15.81 -5.68
N SER A 23 -23.59 15.55 -5.44
CA SER A 23 -24.50 14.95 -6.40
C SER A 23 -24.35 15.63 -7.77
N GLY A 24 -23.87 14.84 -8.74
CA GLY A 24 -23.56 15.30 -10.08
C GLY A 24 -24.77 15.98 -10.72
N ARG A 25 -24.54 17.24 -11.09
CA ARG A 25 -25.41 18.15 -11.85
C ARG A 25 -26.18 17.45 -12.97
N ASN A 26 -27.49 17.29 -12.80
CA ASN A 26 -28.41 17.33 -13.94
C ASN A 26 -28.48 18.79 -14.41
N SER A 27 -27.84 19.06 -15.54
CA SER A 27 -28.03 20.31 -16.26
C SER A 27 -29.36 20.24 -17.00
N HIS A 28 -30.32 21.12 -16.67
CA HIS A 28 -31.38 21.74 -17.49
C HIS A 28 -32.03 22.82 -16.58
N GLY A 29 -31.83 24.12 -16.88
CA GLY A 29 -32.21 25.28 -16.01
C GLY A 29 -33.70 25.68 -16.12
N PRO A 30 -34.12 26.94 -15.78
CA PRO A 30 -33.43 28.04 -15.08
C PRO A 30 -34.27 28.67 -13.91
N ASN A 31 -33.68 29.69 -13.26
CA ASN A 31 -34.27 30.70 -12.35
C ASN A 31 -34.37 30.37 -10.84
N GLY A 32 -33.86 31.29 -10.01
CA GLY A 32 -34.33 31.45 -8.63
C GLY A 32 -33.24 31.66 -7.57
N GLU A 33 -32.76 32.90 -7.47
CA GLU A 33 -32.39 33.65 -6.25
C GLU A 33 -31.46 33.08 -5.16
N ILE A 34 -30.49 33.94 -4.85
CA ILE A 34 -29.52 33.90 -3.76
C ILE A 34 -30.23 34.32 -2.46
N GLN A 35 -30.11 33.54 -1.39
CA GLN A 35 -30.27 34.07 -0.02
C GLN A 35 -29.13 33.63 0.90
N LEU A 36 -28.50 34.67 1.45
CA LEU A 36 -27.49 34.66 2.50
C LEU A 36 -28.23 34.71 3.85
N ALA A 37 -27.90 33.82 4.80
CA ALA A 37 -28.28 34.01 6.20
C ALA A 37 -27.16 33.54 7.13
N THR A 38 -26.64 34.51 7.87
CA THR A 38 -25.63 34.41 8.93
C THR A 38 -26.25 34.09 10.30
N ALA A 39 -25.43 33.40 11.11
CA ALA A 39 -25.16 33.67 12.54
C ALA A 39 -25.95 32.98 13.69
N ILE A 40 -25.18 32.18 14.46
CA ILE A 40 -24.94 32.24 15.93
C ILE A 40 -26.01 31.64 16.89
N GLN A 41 -25.69 30.55 17.60
CA GLN A 41 -25.25 30.47 19.02
C GLN A 41 -25.53 29.09 19.70
N SER A 42 -24.57 28.64 20.51
CA SER A 42 -24.61 27.54 21.49
C SER A 42 -25.59 27.81 22.66
N PRO A 43 -26.01 26.79 23.46
CA PRO A 43 -25.30 26.54 24.74
C PRO A 43 -25.28 25.10 25.31
N GLN A 44 -24.15 24.80 25.98
CA GLN A 44 -23.93 24.13 27.28
C GLN A 44 -24.40 22.68 27.62
N SER A 45 -23.38 21.86 27.93
CA SER A 45 -23.15 21.06 29.16
C SER A 45 -24.30 20.24 29.75
N SER A 46 -24.13 18.90 29.82
CA SER A 46 -24.03 18.23 31.12
C SER A 46 -23.61 16.73 31.04
N ARG A 47 -22.89 16.32 32.11
CA ARG A 47 -22.74 14.98 32.71
C ARG A 47 -21.75 13.97 32.11
N TYR A 48 -20.57 14.00 32.74
CA TYR A 48 -19.59 12.92 32.86
C TYR A 48 -20.20 11.62 33.39
N SER A 49 -19.96 10.52 32.69
CA SER A 49 -20.00 9.15 33.23
C SER A 49 -18.60 8.55 33.08
N THR A 50 -17.97 8.25 34.23
CA THR A 50 -16.61 7.73 34.35
C THR A 50 -16.51 6.32 33.81
N ILE A 51 -15.99 6.17 32.58
CA ILE A 51 -15.51 4.87 32.08
C ILE A 51 -14.10 4.69 32.63
N LYS A 52 -13.91 3.67 33.49
CA LYS A 52 -12.58 3.23 33.92
C LYS A 52 -11.84 2.66 32.71
N LEU A 53 -10.99 3.48 32.08
CA LEU A 53 -9.97 3.00 31.16
C LEU A 53 -8.91 2.26 31.98
N TYR A 54 -8.81 0.95 31.78
CA TYR A 54 -7.69 0.16 32.27
C TYR A 54 -6.44 0.62 31.51
N ASP A 55 -5.62 1.42 32.19
CA ASP A 55 -4.34 1.90 31.71
C ASP A 55 -3.29 0.78 31.87
N HIS A 56 -3.22 -0.09 30.86
CA HIS A 56 -2.05 -0.95 30.64
C HIS A 56 -1.12 -0.23 29.64
N HIS A 57 -0.50 0.86 30.07
CA HIS A 57 0.66 1.39 29.38
C HIS A 57 1.88 0.51 29.72
N GLU A 58 2.00 -0.63 29.04
CA GLU A 58 3.32 -1.25 28.89
C GLU A 58 4.21 -0.24 28.18
N MET A 59 5.26 0.22 28.87
CA MET A 59 6.27 1.07 28.25
C MET A 59 6.90 0.32 27.09
N LEU A 60 6.54 0.71 25.87
CA LEU A 60 7.11 0.17 24.64
C LEU A 60 8.63 0.40 24.64
N ASP A 61 9.42 -0.67 24.74
CA ASP A 61 10.87 -0.58 24.55
C ASP A 61 11.18 -0.24 23.08
N LEU A 62 11.64 0.98 22.85
CA LEU A 62 12.03 1.48 21.53
C LEU A 62 13.13 0.60 20.88
N ASN A 63 14.01 -0.02 21.69
CA ASN A 63 15.00 -0.95 21.16
C ASN A 63 14.36 -2.27 20.72
N ALA A 64 13.38 -2.79 21.45
CA ALA A 64 12.61 -3.97 21.05
C ALA A 64 11.78 -3.74 19.77
N LEU A 65 11.38 -2.50 19.49
CA LEU A 65 10.62 -2.14 18.30
C LEU A 65 11.48 -1.94 17.04
N ASN A 66 12.77 -1.66 17.18
CA ASN A 66 13.67 -1.44 16.04
C ASN A 66 14.14 -2.76 15.42
N ASN A 67 13.40 -3.24 14.43
CA ASN A 67 13.75 -4.46 13.69
C ASN A 67 14.95 -4.29 12.76
N THR A 68 15.43 -3.08 12.46
CA THR A 68 16.61 -2.89 11.61
C THR A 68 17.82 -3.63 12.18
N LYS A 69 17.95 -3.65 13.52
CA LYS A 69 19.03 -4.35 14.23
C LYS A 69 18.95 -5.88 14.14
N ARG A 70 17.80 -6.43 13.72
CA ARG A 70 17.55 -7.87 13.56
C ARG A 70 17.80 -8.36 12.14
N ALA A 71 18.17 -7.47 11.21
CA ALA A 71 18.55 -7.88 9.87
C ALA A 71 19.99 -8.40 9.87
N ASP A 72 20.16 -9.61 9.35
CA ASP A 72 21.47 -10.27 9.23
C ASP A 72 22.22 -9.85 7.96
N LYS A 73 21.56 -9.08 7.09
CA LYS A 73 22.07 -8.64 5.79
C LYS A 73 21.70 -7.19 5.51
N HIS A 74 22.65 -6.36 5.09
CA HIS A 74 22.43 -4.97 4.69
C HIS A 74 21.86 -4.86 3.27
N VAL A 75 20.80 -5.61 2.99
CA VAL A 75 19.99 -5.49 1.78
C VAL A 75 18.61 -5.02 2.19
N LEU A 76 18.19 -3.85 1.68
CA LEU A 76 16.84 -3.35 1.86
C LEU A 76 15.91 -4.02 0.85
N PHE A 77 14.93 -4.76 1.34
CA PHE A 77 13.92 -5.37 0.49
C PHE A 77 12.59 -4.61 0.59
N PHE A 78 12.19 -3.99 -0.53
CA PHE A 78 10.91 -3.32 -0.67
C PHE A 78 9.95 -4.18 -1.49
N ASN A 79 9.20 -5.06 -0.81
CA ASN A 79 8.16 -5.90 -1.39
C ASN A 79 6.88 -5.09 -1.64
N ARG A 80 6.99 -4.11 -2.53
CA ARG A 80 6.06 -2.98 -2.67
C ARG A 80 4.61 -3.40 -2.93
N VAL A 81 3.69 -2.78 -2.20
CA VAL A 81 2.24 -2.84 -2.49
C VAL A 81 1.91 -1.94 -3.71
N PRO A 82 0.99 -2.34 -4.60
CA PRO A 82 0.45 -1.47 -5.64
C PRO A 82 -0.37 -0.31 -5.07
N LYS A 83 -0.28 0.85 -5.73
CA LYS A 83 -1.10 2.05 -5.48
C LYS A 83 -0.90 2.74 -4.13
N VAL A 84 0.23 2.50 -3.47
CA VAL A 84 0.67 3.14 -2.21
C VAL A 84 1.75 4.21 -2.43
N GLY A 85 1.86 4.78 -3.64
CA GLY A 85 2.98 5.68 -4.00
C GLY A 85 4.30 4.94 -4.23
N SER A 86 4.27 3.62 -4.42
CA SER A 86 5.47 2.79 -4.51
C SER A 86 6.38 3.10 -5.71
N GLN A 87 5.85 3.69 -6.79
CA GLN A 87 6.67 4.16 -7.92
C GLN A 87 7.49 5.40 -7.56
N THR A 88 6.89 6.34 -6.82
CA THR A 88 7.55 7.51 -6.28
C THR A 88 8.68 7.10 -5.33
N PHE A 89 8.41 6.18 -4.40
CA PHE A 89 9.44 5.62 -3.51
C PHE A 89 10.56 4.89 -4.26
N MET A 90 10.23 4.17 -5.34
CA MET A 90 11.24 3.53 -6.18
C MET A 90 12.17 4.57 -6.84
N GLN A 91 11.63 5.70 -7.34
CA GLN A 91 12.47 6.78 -7.89
C GLN A 91 13.29 7.49 -6.81
N LEU A 92 12.72 7.68 -5.61
CA LEU A 92 13.44 8.21 -4.46
C LEU A 92 14.64 7.32 -4.10
N LEU A 93 14.43 6.01 -3.95
CA LEU A 93 15.48 5.03 -3.68
C LEU A 93 16.55 5.02 -4.77
N ARG A 94 16.18 5.17 -6.04
CA ARG A 94 17.14 5.25 -7.15
C ARG A 94 18.02 6.50 -7.06
N ARG A 95 17.49 7.63 -6.59
CA ARG A 95 18.27 8.87 -6.40
C ARG A 95 19.14 8.78 -5.15
N LEU A 96 18.57 8.26 -4.06
CA LEU A 96 19.30 7.99 -2.82
C LEU A 96 20.42 6.98 -3.03
N SER A 97 20.31 6.05 -3.98
CA SER A 97 21.38 5.08 -4.26
C SER A 97 22.66 5.75 -4.72
N VAL A 98 22.54 6.84 -5.48
CA VAL A 98 23.66 7.67 -5.92
C VAL A 98 24.20 8.50 -4.75
N ARG A 99 23.32 9.08 -3.94
CA ARG A 99 23.70 9.93 -2.80
C ARG A 99 24.39 9.14 -1.68
N ASN A 100 23.84 7.98 -1.33
CA ASN A 100 24.21 7.19 -0.14
C ASN A 100 25.01 5.94 -0.52
N ASN A 101 25.46 5.84 -1.78
CA ASN A 101 26.37 4.81 -2.29
C ASN A 101 25.92 3.35 -2.02
N PHE A 102 24.74 2.98 -2.52
CA PHE A 102 24.25 1.61 -2.49
C PHE A 102 23.78 1.15 -3.88
N ALA A 103 23.77 -0.16 -4.13
CA ALA A 103 23.29 -0.70 -5.40
C ALA A 103 21.75 -0.69 -5.46
N PHE A 104 21.17 -0.25 -6.58
CA PHE A 104 19.72 -0.24 -6.79
C PHE A 104 19.30 -1.33 -7.77
N ASN A 105 18.54 -2.31 -7.28
CA ASN A 105 18.02 -3.43 -8.07
C ASN A 105 16.49 -3.46 -8.04
N ARG A 106 15.87 -3.86 -9.15
CA ARG A 106 14.42 -4.04 -9.26
C ARG A 106 14.09 -5.25 -10.12
N ASP A 107 12.91 -5.80 -9.88
CA ASP A 107 12.35 -6.85 -10.72
C ASP A 107 12.14 -6.36 -12.17
N GLN A 108 12.22 -7.29 -13.12
CA GLN A 108 12.00 -7.00 -14.53
C GLN A 108 10.50 -6.86 -14.84
N VAL A 109 10.16 -6.11 -15.89
CA VAL A 109 8.76 -5.97 -16.31
C VAL A 109 8.27 -7.31 -16.86
N GLN A 110 7.24 -7.87 -16.25
CA GLN A 110 6.62 -9.13 -16.66
C GLN A 110 5.28 -8.90 -17.37
N ARG A 111 4.87 -9.86 -18.21
CA ARG A 111 3.54 -9.83 -18.84
C ARG A 111 2.43 -9.93 -17.80
N VAL A 112 2.60 -10.78 -16.81
CA VAL A 112 1.71 -10.92 -15.66
C VAL A 112 2.56 -10.85 -14.41
N GLU A 113 2.18 -10.00 -13.47
CA GLU A 113 2.89 -9.88 -12.20
C GLU A 113 2.45 -11.01 -11.27
N THR A 114 3.39 -11.91 -10.93
CA THR A 114 3.14 -13.00 -9.97
C THR A 114 3.49 -12.54 -8.56
N ILE A 115 2.46 -12.19 -7.78
CA ILE A 115 2.63 -11.66 -6.41
C ILE A 115 2.83 -12.79 -5.37
N ARG A 116 2.08 -13.89 -5.50
CA ARG A 116 2.20 -15.08 -4.64
C ARG A 116 3.03 -16.14 -5.36
N LEU A 117 4.11 -16.58 -4.71
CA LEU A 117 5.10 -17.46 -5.32
C LEU A 117 4.91 -18.90 -4.84
N ALA A 118 5.09 -19.86 -5.74
CA ALA A 118 5.21 -21.27 -5.35
C ALA A 118 6.49 -21.48 -4.50
N PRO A 119 6.57 -22.53 -3.66
CA PRO A 119 7.74 -22.73 -2.78
C PRO A 119 9.09 -22.74 -3.51
N TYR A 120 9.12 -23.26 -4.74
CA TYR A 120 10.33 -23.23 -5.57
C TYR A 120 10.74 -21.80 -5.96
N GLU A 121 9.78 -20.98 -6.40
CA GLU A 121 10.01 -19.59 -6.78
C GLU A 121 10.35 -18.71 -5.55
N GLN A 122 9.78 -19.01 -4.38
CA GLN A 122 10.18 -18.36 -3.12
C GLN A 122 11.68 -18.62 -2.84
N ARG A 123 12.13 -19.87 -2.98
CA ARG A 123 13.55 -20.21 -2.82
C ARG A 123 14.43 -19.47 -3.83
N GLN A 124 13.99 -19.31 -5.07
CA GLN A 124 14.72 -18.54 -6.09
C GLN A 124 14.80 -17.06 -5.70
N LEU A 125 13.69 -16.44 -5.28
CA LEU A 125 13.65 -15.06 -4.81
C LEU A 125 14.60 -14.82 -3.64
N VAL A 126 14.54 -15.68 -2.62
CA VAL A 126 15.37 -15.55 -1.41
C VAL A 126 16.86 -15.64 -1.79
N ARG A 127 17.25 -16.60 -2.64
CA ARG A 127 18.63 -16.72 -3.13
C ARG A 127 19.07 -15.51 -3.95
N LEU A 128 18.20 -15.00 -4.83
CA LEU A 128 18.49 -13.80 -5.62
C LEU A 128 18.75 -12.60 -4.72
N VAL A 129 17.84 -12.30 -3.79
CA VAL A 129 17.99 -11.16 -2.87
C VAL A 129 19.24 -11.30 -2.00
N ASN A 130 19.56 -12.52 -1.55
CA ASN A 130 20.76 -12.77 -0.75
C ASN A 130 22.06 -12.69 -1.57
N SER A 131 22.00 -12.84 -2.90
CA SER A 131 23.18 -12.77 -3.77
C SER A 131 23.70 -11.35 -4.02
N TYR A 132 22.91 -10.31 -3.72
CA TYR A 132 23.35 -8.94 -3.91
C TYR A 132 24.43 -8.53 -2.89
N ASN A 133 25.41 -7.76 -3.38
CA ASN A 133 26.42 -7.12 -2.53
C ASN A 133 25.77 -6.06 -1.64
N GLU A 134 26.36 -5.84 -0.47
CA GLU A 134 25.89 -4.90 0.55
C GLU A 134 26.67 -3.58 0.49
N PRO A 135 26.03 -2.41 0.65
CA PRO A 135 24.59 -2.20 0.76
C PRO A 135 23.86 -2.23 -0.59
N SER A 136 22.65 -2.80 -0.62
CA SER A 136 21.81 -2.76 -1.81
C SER A 136 20.32 -2.73 -1.51
N VAL A 137 19.55 -2.34 -2.52
CA VAL A 137 18.09 -2.35 -2.51
C VAL A 137 17.60 -3.35 -3.54
N TYR A 138 16.57 -4.12 -3.19
CA TYR A 138 15.76 -4.86 -4.16
C TYR A 138 14.30 -4.47 -4.04
N VAL A 139 13.64 -4.22 -5.19
CA VAL A 139 12.24 -3.81 -5.26
C VAL A 139 11.44 -4.79 -6.13
N LYS A 140 10.37 -5.38 -5.59
CA LYS A 140 9.47 -6.29 -6.34
C LYS A 140 8.04 -6.24 -5.81
N HIS A 141 7.04 -6.41 -6.66
CA HIS A 141 5.68 -6.70 -6.22
C HIS A 141 5.55 -8.17 -5.82
N VAL A 142 5.63 -8.47 -4.53
CA VAL A 142 5.57 -9.85 -4.03
C VAL A 142 5.07 -9.90 -2.59
N CYS A 143 4.43 -11.00 -2.19
CA CYS A 143 4.10 -11.24 -0.80
C CYS A 143 5.36 -11.36 0.08
N PHE A 144 5.20 -11.02 1.35
CA PHE A 144 6.19 -11.26 2.38
C PHE A 144 6.73 -12.70 2.30
N THR A 145 8.06 -12.82 2.27
CA THR A 145 8.76 -14.11 2.24
C THR A 145 9.70 -14.16 3.44
N ASN A 146 9.57 -15.19 4.27
CA ASN A 146 10.45 -15.37 5.42
C ASN A 146 11.75 -16.04 4.97
N PHE A 147 12.89 -15.35 5.03
CA PHE A 147 14.16 -15.87 4.50
C PHE A 147 14.73 -16.94 5.43
N THR A 148 14.43 -16.84 6.73
CA THR A 148 14.88 -17.82 7.74
C THR A 148 14.30 -19.22 7.50
N GLU A 149 13.11 -19.33 6.90
CA GLU A 149 12.53 -20.63 6.49
C GLU A 149 13.35 -21.35 5.41
N PHE A 150 14.24 -20.62 4.73
CA PHE A 150 15.15 -21.15 3.71
C PHE A 150 16.61 -21.17 4.18
N ASN A 151 16.86 -21.02 5.49
CA ASN A 151 18.19 -20.94 6.10
C ASN A 151 19.07 -19.86 5.48
N LEU A 152 18.48 -18.72 5.10
CA LEU A 152 19.20 -17.58 4.54
C LEU A 152 19.01 -16.33 5.40
N PRO A 153 20.03 -15.45 5.49
CA PRO A 153 19.98 -14.18 6.21
C PRO A 153 18.77 -13.33 5.84
N GLN A 154 18.10 -12.76 6.85
CA GLN A 154 16.94 -11.91 6.64
C GLN A 154 17.36 -10.50 6.17
N PRO A 155 16.79 -9.98 5.07
CA PRO A 155 17.04 -8.61 4.63
C PRO A 155 16.27 -7.61 5.50
N ILE A 156 16.60 -6.33 5.38
CA ILE A 156 15.85 -5.23 5.99
C ILE A 156 14.56 -5.03 5.20
N TYR A 157 13.42 -5.45 5.75
CA TYR A 157 12.12 -5.22 5.12
C TYR A 157 11.61 -3.81 5.37
N MET A 158 11.10 -3.18 4.32
CA MET A 158 10.31 -1.95 4.44
C MET A 158 9.06 -2.01 3.57
N ASN A 159 8.05 -1.21 3.91
CA ASN A 159 6.92 -0.98 3.01
C ASN A 159 6.26 0.38 3.24
N VAL A 160 5.30 0.70 2.39
CA VAL A 160 4.39 1.85 2.55
C VAL A 160 2.97 1.34 2.32
N VAL A 161 2.03 1.78 3.15
CA VAL A 161 0.60 1.48 3.02
C VAL A 161 -0.18 2.73 2.67
N ARG A 162 -1.42 2.53 2.21
CA ARG A 162 -2.39 3.58 1.91
C ARG A 162 -3.74 3.20 2.51
N ASP A 163 -4.63 4.17 2.72
CA ASP A 163 -6.04 3.92 3.01
C ASP A 163 -6.61 2.88 2.02
N PRO A 164 -7.21 1.78 2.52
CA PRO A 164 -7.61 0.66 1.68
C PRO A 164 -8.65 1.04 0.63
N VAL A 165 -9.56 1.99 0.92
CA VAL A 165 -10.59 2.45 -0.02
C VAL A 165 -9.97 3.34 -1.10
N GLU A 166 -9.19 4.35 -0.72
CA GLU A 166 -8.43 5.19 -1.64
C GLU A 166 -7.56 4.37 -2.61
N ARG A 167 -6.97 3.29 -2.10
CA ARG A 167 -6.10 2.42 -2.87
C ARG A 167 -6.86 1.63 -3.94
N VAL A 168 -8.05 1.11 -3.63
CA VAL A 168 -8.87 0.40 -4.62
C VAL A 168 -9.46 1.34 -5.67
N ILE A 169 -9.86 2.55 -5.29
CA ILE A 169 -10.24 3.62 -6.24
C ILE A 169 -9.07 3.96 -7.16
N SER A 170 -7.87 4.13 -6.58
CA SER A 170 -6.67 4.41 -7.37
C SER A 170 -6.30 3.27 -8.32
N TRP A 171 -6.54 2.01 -7.94
CA TRP A 171 -6.38 0.86 -8.83
C TRP A 171 -7.41 0.88 -9.95
N TYR A 172 -8.69 1.13 -9.62
CA TYR A 172 -9.81 1.16 -10.54
C TYR A 172 -9.55 2.07 -11.75
N TYR A 173 -9.14 3.32 -11.49
CA TYR A 173 -8.83 4.27 -12.54
C TYR A 173 -7.49 4.00 -13.24
N TYR A 174 -6.52 3.43 -12.53
CA TYR A 174 -5.23 3.08 -13.12
C TYR A 174 -5.36 2.03 -14.22
N VAL A 175 -6.09 0.96 -13.98
CA VAL A 175 -6.27 -0.10 -14.99
C VAL A 175 -7.09 0.35 -16.18
N ARG A 176 -7.83 1.46 -16.07
CA ARG A 176 -8.62 2.04 -17.17
C ARG A 176 -7.89 3.14 -17.94
N ALA A 177 -6.72 3.54 -17.47
CA ALA A 177 -6.03 4.66 -18.09
C ALA A 177 -5.53 4.30 -19.50
N PRO A 178 -5.77 5.12 -20.53
CA PRO A 178 -5.35 4.80 -21.90
C PRO A 178 -3.85 4.49 -22.04
N TRP A 179 -3.01 5.26 -21.33
CA TRP A 179 -1.55 5.10 -21.35
C TRP A 179 -1.11 3.71 -20.86
N TYR A 180 -1.83 3.10 -19.91
CA TYR A 180 -1.52 1.77 -19.37
C TYR A 180 -1.58 0.70 -20.48
N TYR A 181 -2.56 0.80 -21.39
CA TYR A 181 -2.70 -0.13 -22.50
C TYR A 181 -1.75 0.18 -23.66
N VAL A 182 -1.52 1.46 -23.95
CA VAL A 182 -0.59 1.87 -25.01
C VAL A 182 0.82 1.37 -24.71
N GLU A 183 1.35 1.64 -23.52
CA GLU A 183 2.68 1.19 -23.11
C GLU A 183 2.80 -0.34 -23.11
N ARG A 184 1.79 -1.03 -22.58
CA ARG A 184 1.81 -2.50 -22.54
C ARG A 184 1.69 -3.14 -23.93
N LYS A 185 0.95 -2.55 -24.87
CA LYS A 185 0.91 -3.04 -26.26
C LYS A 185 2.22 -2.82 -27.00
N GLN A 186 2.96 -1.74 -26.71
CA GLN A 186 4.29 -1.53 -27.29
C GLN A 186 5.26 -2.66 -26.89
N ILE A 187 5.13 -3.16 -25.65
CA ILE A 187 5.98 -4.24 -25.13
C ILE A 187 5.42 -5.62 -25.50
N PHE A 188 4.09 -5.78 -25.51
CA PHE A 188 3.37 -7.02 -25.76
C PHE A 188 2.26 -6.80 -26.81
N PRO A 189 2.59 -6.81 -28.12
CA PRO A 189 1.67 -6.43 -29.20
C PRO A 189 0.34 -7.20 -29.23
N ASP A 190 0.38 -8.47 -28.84
CA ASP A 190 -0.77 -9.40 -28.86
C ASP A 190 -1.76 -9.20 -27.71
N LEU A 191 -1.53 -8.23 -26.81
CA LEU A 191 -2.49 -7.95 -25.73
C LEU A 191 -3.81 -7.42 -26.32
N PRO A 192 -4.96 -8.01 -25.96
CA PRO A 192 -6.26 -7.48 -26.40
C PRO A 192 -6.51 -6.11 -25.76
N LEU A 193 -7.20 -5.23 -26.51
CA LEU A 193 -7.72 -4.00 -25.95
C LEU A 193 -9.02 -4.28 -25.18
N PRO A 194 -9.24 -3.63 -24.03
CA PRO A 194 -10.51 -3.75 -23.33
C PRO A 194 -11.66 -3.10 -24.10
N ASP A 195 -12.86 -3.44 -23.66
CA ASP A 195 -14.07 -2.81 -24.12
C ASP A 195 -14.09 -1.28 -23.79
N PRO A 196 -14.46 -0.40 -24.75
CA PRO A 196 -14.52 1.04 -24.51
C PRO A 196 -15.54 1.49 -23.44
N GLU A 197 -16.66 0.78 -23.24
CA GLU A 197 -17.62 1.13 -22.19
C GLU A 197 -17.02 0.82 -20.81
N TRP A 198 -16.32 -0.31 -20.67
CA TRP A 198 -15.59 -0.65 -19.45
C TRP A 198 -14.52 0.41 -19.09
N LEU A 199 -13.80 0.94 -20.09
CA LEU A 199 -12.79 1.98 -19.89
C LEU A 199 -13.38 3.32 -19.42
N LYS A 200 -14.61 3.64 -19.83
CA LYS A 200 -15.28 4.92 -19.53
C LYS A 200 -16.08 4.90 -18.23
N LYS A 201 -16.45 3.72 -17.73
CA LYS A 201 -17.25 3.57 -16.52
C LYS A 201 -16.52 4.16 -15.30
N ASP A 202 -17.21 5.01 -14.55
CA ASP A 202 -16.73 5.58 -13.29
C ASP A 202 -16.92 4.61 -12.10
N PHE A 203 -16.17 4.87 -11.04
CA PHE A 203 -16.12 3.99 -9.87
C PHE A 203 -17.46 3.92 -9.13
N GLU A 204 -18.16 5.05 -9.04
CA GLU A 204 -19.41 5.22 -8.33
C GLU A 204 -20.50 4.37 -9.00
N SER A 205 -20.66 4.51 -10.32
CA SER A 205 -21.55 3.69 -11.13
C SER A 205 -21.20 2.21 -11.01
N CYS A 206 -19.92 1.86 -10.94
CA CYS A 206 -19.49 0.47 -10.75
C CYS A 206 -19.93 -0.11 -9.41
N VAL A 207 -19.81 0.66 -8.31
CA VAL A 207 -20.27 0.25 -6.98
C VAL A 207 -21.81 0.19 -6.92
N LEU A 208 -22.49 1.24 -7.38
CA LEU A 208 -23.96 1.34 -7.33
C LEU A 208 -24.66 0.25 -8.17
N ASN A 209 -24.08 -0.12 -9.32
CA ASN A 209 -24.59 -1.21 -10.14
C ASN A 209 -24.25 -2.61 -9.57
N GLY A 210 -23.40 -2.68 -8.54
CA GLY A 210 -22.94 -3.95 -7.98
C GLY A 210 -22.06 -4.76 -8.95
N ASP A 211 -21.29 -4.07 -9.80
CA ASP A 211 -20.38 -4.72 -10.74
C ASP A 211 -19.34 -5.55 -10.00
N ARG A 212 -19.02 -6.72 -10.55
CA ARG A 212 -18.15 -7.71 -9.92
C ARG A 212 -16.85 -7.13 -9.34
N GLU A 213 -16.13 -6.33 -10.12
CA GLU A 213 -14.84 -5.75 -9.73
C GLU A 213 -14.90 -4.69 -8.62
N CYS A 214 -16.09 -4.15 -8.36
CA CYS A 214 -16.38 -3.17 -7.32
C CYS A 214 -17.16 -3.75 -6.14
N ARG A 215 -17.39 -5.06 -6.11
CA ARG A 215 -17.89 -5.75 -4.92
C ARG A 215 -16.73 -6.12 -4.01
N TYR A 216 -16.86 -5.91 -2.71
CA TYR A 216 -15.80 -6.18 -1.72
C TYR A 216 -16.32 -7.16 -0.66
N VAL A 217 -16.65 -8.38 -1.08
CA VAL A 217 -17.31 -9.37 -0.23
C VAL A 217 -16.27 -10.09 0.64
N GLU A 218 -16.45 -10.02 1.95
CA GLU A 218 -15.57 -10.69 2.91
C GLU A 218 -15.54 -12.21 2.70
N GLY A 219 -14.35 -12.80 2.83
CA GLY A 219 -14.14 -14.23 2.67
C GLY A 219 -13.93 -14.71 1.23
N GLU A 220 -14.12 -13.86 0.22
CA GLU A 220 -13.90 -14.26 -1.17
C GLU A 220 -12.44 -14.64 -1.44
N TYR A 221 -12.26 -15.82 -2.03
CA TYR A 221 -10.95 -16.38 -2.40
C TYR A 221 -10.53 -16.05 -3.84
N HIS A 222 -11.50 -15.96 -4.75
CA HIS A 222 -11.26 -15.91 -6.18
C HIS A 222 -11.90 -14.68 -6.80
N GLU A 223 -11.12 -13.80 -7.45
CA GLU A 223 -11.56 -13.06 -8.64
C GLU A 223 -10.37 -12.71 -9.56
N GLY A 224 -10.04 -13.59 -10.52
CA GLY A 224 -9.22 -13.27 -11.71
C GLY A 224 -7.72 -12.94 -11.51
N ILE A 225 -7.03 -12.85 -12.65
CA ILE A 225 -5.68 -12.25 -12.74
C ILE A 225 -5.85 -10.74 -12.55
N GLY A 226 -5.20 -10.16 -11.54
CA GLY A 226 -5.27 -8.71 -11.28
C GLY A 226 -6.20 -8.30 -10.13
N ASP A 227 -6.47 -9.17 -9.17
CA ASP A 227 -7.12 -8.74 -7.92
C ASP A 227 -6.12 -8.01 -7.00
N HIS A 228 -6.06 -6.69 -7.15
CA HIS A 228 -5.22 -5.83 -6.32
C HIS A 228 -5.97 -5.27 -5.11
N ARG A 229 -7.12 -5.85 -4.71
CA ARG A 229 -7.88 -5.36 -3.54
C ARG A 229 -7.25 -5.74 -2.20
N ARG A 230 -6.36 -6.74 -2.17
CA ARG A 230 -5.74 -7.27 -0.95
C ARG A 230 -4.40 -6.61 -0.60
N GLN A 231 -4.42 -5.46 0.09
CA GLN A 231 -3.19 -4.89 0.70
C GLN A 231 -2.59 -5.86 1.73
N THR A 232 -3.43 -6.47 2.57
CA THR A 232 -3.07 -7.43 3.62
C THR A 232 -2.25 -8.62 3.09
N LEU A 233 -2.50 -9.07 1.85
CA LEU A 233 -1.83 -10.22 1.25
C LEU A 233 -0.30 -10.01 1.14
N PHE A 234 0.14 -8.78 0.85
CA PHE A 234 1.55 -8.44 0.73
C PHE A 234 2.33 -8.60 2.04
N PHE A 235 1.65 -8.52 3.18
CA PHE A 235 2.24 -8.64 4.51
C PHE A 235 2.00 -10.02 5.14
N CYS A 236 0.83 -10.63 4.89
CA CYS A 236 0.47 -11.95 5.42
C CYS A 236 1.37 -13.06 4.86
N GLY A 237 1.78 -12.96 3.59
CA GLY A 237 2.70 -13.90 2.96
C GLY A 237 2.02 -14.85 1.97
N HIS A 238 2.64 -16.03 1.74
CA HIS A 238 2.27 -16.94 0.66
C HIS A 238 1.23 -18.02 1.03
N SER A 239 0.84 -18.09 2.31
CA SER A 239 -0.11 -19.09 2.80
C SER A 239 -1.49 -18.92 2.18
N GLU A 240 -2.18 -20.03 1.89
CA GLU A 240 -3.58 -20.00 1.46
C GLU A 240 -4.50 -19.35 2.51
N LYS A 241 -4.12 -19.40 3.79
CA LYS A 241 -4.82 -18.70 4.88
C LYS A 241 -4.80 -17.17 4.73
N CYS A 242 -3.98 -16.62 3.84
CA CYS A 242 -3.92 -15.19 3.52
C CYS A 242 -4.83 -14.79 2.35
N MET A 243 -5.38 -15.77 1.61
CA MET A 243 -6.19 -15.54 0.42
C MET A 243 -7.61 -15.01 0.69
N PRO A 244 -8.32 -15.44 1.75
CA PRO A 244 -9.66 -14.92 2.05
C PRO A 244 -9.65 -13.40 2.16
N PHE A 245 -10.41 -12.73 1.28
CA PHE A 245 -10.52 -11.28 1.28
C PHE A 245 -11.04 -10.76 2.62
N ASN A 246 -10.47 -9.66 3.12
CA ASN A 246 -10.92 -8.94 4.31
C ASN A 246 -11.00 -9.71 5.64
N THR A 247 -10.52 -10.94 5.73
CA THR A 247 -10.70 -11.73 6.95
C THR A 247 -9.80 -11.28 8.10
N VAL A 248 -10.31 -11.37 9.33
CA VAL A 248 -9.55 -11.09 10.56
C VAL A 248 -8.29 -11.95 10.64
N GLY A 249 -8.38 -13.24 10.29
CA GLY A 249 -7.23 -14.13 10.33
C GLY A 249 -6.08 -13.70 9.42
N ALA A 250 -6.38 -13.22 8.20
CA ALA A 250 -5.36 -12.72 7.29
C ALA A 250 -4.75 -11.41 7.81
N LEU A 251 -5.58 -10.52 8.37
CA LEU A 251 -5.13 -9.25 8.96
C LEU A 251 -4.17 -9.47 10.14
N GLU A 252 -4.53 -10.35 11.08
CA GLU A 252 -3.69 -10.59 12.26
C GLU A 252 -2.36 -11.25 11.89
N ARG A 253 -2.35 -12.16 10.91
CA ARG A 253 -1.09 -12.70 10.36
C ARG A 253 -0.23 -11.61 9.71
N ALA A 254 -0.85 -10.71 8.95
CA ALA A 254 -0.15 -9.60 8.32
C ALA A 254 0.46 -8.64 9.34
N LYS A 255 -0.29 -8.27 10.39
CA LYS A 255 0.20 -7.45 11.51
C LYS A 255 1.39 -8.12 12.21
N LEU A 256 1.27 -9.41 12.53
CA LEU A 256 2.33 -10.19 13.15
C LEU A 256 3.62 -10.18 12.30
N SER A 257 3.48 -10.33 10.98
CA SER A 257 4.64 -10.25 10.08
C SER A 257 5.27 -8.86 10.08
N VAL A 258 4.47 -7.79 10.08
CA VAL A 258 4.97 -6.41 10.19
C VAL A 258 5.71 -6.18 11.49
N GLU A 259 5.13 -6.56 12.62
CA GLU A 259 5.74 -6.44 13.94
C GLU A 259 7.09 -7.16 14.01
N LYS A 260 7.16 -8.39 13.51
CA LYS A 260 8.34 -9.25 13.63
C LYS A 260 9.45 -8.91 12.64
N HIS A 261 9.10 -8.58 11.39
CA HIS A 261 10.07 -8.61 10.30
C HIS A 261 10.33 -7.25 9.63
N TYR A 262 9.41 -6.28 9.71
CA TYR A 262 9.59 -5.02 8.99
C TYR A 262 10.29 -3.99 9.87
N ALA A 263 11.31 -3.32 9.33
CA ALA A 263 11.95 -2.18 9.97
C ALA A 263 11.01 -0.98 10.03
N VAL A 264 10.40 -0.65 8.88
CA VAL A 264 9.46 0.47 8.75
C VAL A 264 8.31 0.07 7.82
N VAL A 265 7.08 0.38 8.24
CA VAL A 265 5.91 0.41 7.35
C VAL A 265 5.30 1.81 7.46
N GLY A 266 5.55 2.64 6.45
CA GLY A 266 5.07 4.02 6.40
C GLY A 266 3.65 4.14 5.86
N VAL A 267 3.07 5.33 5.92
CA VAL A 267 1.72 5.66 5.43
C VAL A 267 1.83 6.75 4.39
N LEU A 268 1.24 6.54 3.21
CA LEU A 268 1.31 7.46 2.10
C LEU A 268 0.70 8.83 2.45
N GLU A 269 -0.42 8.83 3.16
CA GLU A 269 -1.14 10.02 3.61
C GLU A 269 -0.36 10.83 4.65
N ASP A 270 0.59 10.21 5.34
CA ASP A 270 1.48 10.84 6.32
C ASP A 270 2.95 10.71 5.89
N ILE A 271 3.22 11.26 4.71
CA ILE A 271 4.52 11.11 4.03
C ILE A 271 5.66 11.78 4.80
N ASN A 272 5.42 12.91 5.46
CA ASN A 272 6.46 13.63 6.21
C ASN A 272 6.96 12.81 7.39
N THR A 273 6.04 12.23 8.17
CA THR A 273 6.38 11.32 9.27
C THR A 273 7.06 10.06 8.73
N THR A 274 6.55 9.51 7.62
CA THR A 274 7.14 8.34 6.97
C THR A 274 8.60 8.57 6.58
N LEU A 275 8.92 9.68 5.90
CA LEU A 275 10.29 10.01 5.49
C LEU A 275 11.20 10.23 6.68
N THR A 276 10.74 10.99 7.69
CA THR A 276 11.48 11.22 8.94
C THR A 276 11.83 9.91 9.64
N VAL A 277 10.89 8.98 9.72
CA VAL A 277 11.12 7.66 10.34
C VAL A 277 12.12 6.84 9.53
N LEU A 278 12.01 6.82 8.21
CA LEU A 278 12.94 6.10 7.34
C LEU A 278 14.37 6.64 7.49
N GLU A 279 14.54 7.97 7.50
CA GLU A 279 15.83 8.64 7.73
C GLU A 279 16.49 8.23 9.05
N ASN A 280 15.70 8.04 10.11
CA ASN A 280 16.23 7.70 11.43
C ASN A 280 16.40 6.19 11.68
N TYR A 281 15.55 5.33 11.08
CA TYR A 281 15.57 3.88 11.34
C TYR A 281 16.46 3.11 10.37
N ILE A 282 16.64 3.61 9.14
CA ILE A 282 17.44 2.98 8.09
C ILE A 282 18.28 4.03 7.33
N PRO A 283 19.10 4.85 8.05
CA PRO A 283 19.80 6.02 7.50
C PRO A 283 20.69 5.69 6.29
N GLN A 284 21.36 4.52 6.29
CA GLN A 284 22.20 4.08 5.17
C GLN A 284 21.47 4.14 3.81
N PHE A 285 20.15 3.91 3.79
CA PHE A 285 19.34 3.93 2.57
C PHE A 285 18.54 5.22 2.38
N PHE A 286 18.27 5.96 3.45
CA PHE A 286 17.30 7.05 3.44
C PHE A 286 17.82 8.41 3.93
N GLU A 287 19.08 8.53 4.36
CA GLU A 287 19.66 9.83 4.71
C GLU A 287 19.45 10.86 3.58
N GLY A 288 18.81 11.99 3.90
CA GLY A 288 18.46 13.04 2.95
C GLY A 288 17.25 12.74 2.06
N ALA A 289 16.43 11.75 2.40
CA ALA A 289 15.19 11.42 1.70
C ALA A 289 14.17 12.57 1.72
N THR A 290 14.00 13.25 2.86
CA THR A 290 13.06 14.37 3.01
C THR A 290 13.44 15.53 2.10
N GLU A 291 14.73 15.87 2.08
CA GLU A 291 15.29 16.90 1.22
C GLU A 291 15.08 16.55 -0.27
N LEU A 292 15.37 15.31 -0.66
CA LEU A 292 15.22 14.88 -2.06
C LEU A 292 13.76 14.81 -2.51
N TYR A 293 12.85 14.38 -1.64
CA TYR A 293 11.42 14.23 -1.96
C TYR A 293 10.75 15.58 -2.21
N TRP A 294 11.06 16.58 -1.37
CA TRP A 294 10.51 17.94 -1.49
C TRP A 294 11.35 18.89 -2.35
N GLY A 295 12.53 18.43 -2.78
CA GLY A 295 13.44 19.21 -3.61
C GLY A 295 12.86 19.51 -5.00
N LYS A 296 13.17 20.70 -5.53
CA LYS A 296 12.67 21.21 -6.83
C LYS A 296 12.98 20.33 -8.06
N LYS A 297 13.86 19.33 -7.92
CA LYS A 297 14.25 18.41 -9.00
C LYS A 297 13.56 17.05 -8.93
N PHE A 298 12.67 16.80 -7.96
CA PHE A 298 12.13 15.46 -7.72
C PHE A 298 11.12 14.98 -8.78
N ILE A 299 10.34 15.92 -9.34
CA ILE A 299 9.35 15.69 -10.40
C ILE A 299 10.01 15.77 -11.77
#